data_AF-A0A8J5CLQ4-F1
#
_entry.id   AF-A0A8J5CLQ4-F1
#
_cell.length_a   1.000
_cell.length_b   1.000
_cell.length_c   1.000
_cell.angle_alpha   90.00
_cell.angle_beta   90.00
_cell.angle_gamma   90.00
#
_symmetry.space_group_name_H-M   'P 1'
#
loop_
_entity.id
_entity.type
_entity.pdbx_description
1 polymer ?
#
loop_
_entity_poly.entity_id
_entity_poly.type
_entity_poly.pdbx_seq_one_letter_code
_entity_poly.pdbx_strand_id
1 'polypeptide(L)'
;MAFEVKLVIAGLLATLLAMGGVEHLFNVEENRCEMTYMYQRPYFIPIQLQAEVAQRFPLYGLYVYGEGDLTESLENKVYTGIPVLFVPGNGGSHKQVRSLASVAFRKSFEDGINFHFDFFAVDLNEELAALHGPVLETQTEFVAIAVKHILGLYAGMRGSPRV
;
A
#
# COMPACT_ATOMS: atom_id res chain seq x y z
N MET A 1 -21.74 37.30 49.35
CA MET A 1 -22.28 36.98 48.01
C MET A 1 -21.19 36.75 46.97
N ALA A 2 -20.29 37.70 46.66
CA ALA A 2 -19.28 37.50 45.61
C ALA A 2 -18.25 36.38 45.87
N PHE A 3 -17.93 36.09 47.14
CA PHE A 3 -17.02 35.01 47.52
C PHE A 3 -17.62 33.61 47.29
N GLU A 4 -18.87 33.42 47.71
CA GLU A 4 -19.66 32.20 47.47
C GLU A 4 -19.78 31.89 45.97
N VAL A 5 -20.05 32.90 45.14
CA VAL A 5 -20.17 32.72 43.68
C VAL A 5 -18.84 32.27 43.06
N LYS A 6 -17.69 32.76 43.54
CA LYS A 6 -16.37 32.33 43.04
C LYS A 6 -16.06 30.88 43.40
N LEU A 7 -16.44 30.43 44.60
CA LEU A 7 -16.28 29.04 45.02
C LEU A 7 -17.12 28.08 44.17
N VAL A 8 -18.36 28.46 43.86
CA VAL A 8 -19.25 27.69 42.99
C VAL A 8 -18.66 27.56 41.58
N ILE A 9 -18.16 28.66 41.01
CA ILE A 9 -17.54 28.65 39.66
C ILE A 9 -16.26 27.81 39.65
N ALA A 10 -15.41 27.93 40.67
CA ALA A 10 -14.18 27.13 40.78
C ALA A 10 -14.48 25.63 40.91
N GLY A 11 -15.52 25.25 41.66
CA GLY A 11 -15.97 23.86 41.75
C GLY A 11 -16.50 23.31 40.43
N LEU A 12 -17.26 24.11 39.68
CA LEU A 12 -17.74 23.76 38.33
C LEU A 12 -16.58 23.57 37.34
N LEU A 13 -15.57 24.45 37.38
CA LEU A 13 -14.40 24.31 36.52
C LEU A 13 -13.56 23.08 36.89
N ALA A 14 -13.38 22.81 38.19
CA ALA A 14 -12.64 21.64 38.66
C ALA A 14 -13.34 20.33 38.28
N THR A 15 -14.67 20.29 38.35
CA THR A 15 -15.45 19.11 37.95
C THR A 15 -15.42 18.88 36.43
N LEU A 16 -15.54 19.94 35.62
CA LEU A 16 -15.37 19.84 34.16
C LEU A 16 -13.96 19.36 33.78
N LEU A 17 -12.93 19.90 34.42
CA LEU A 17 -11.54 19.46 34.22
C LEU A 17 -11.33 18.00 34.63
N ALA A 18 -11.92 17.57 35.75
CA ALA A 18 -11.84 16.19 36.19
C ALA A 18 -12.56 15.24 35.24
N MET A 19 -13.76 15.59 34.76
CA MET A 19 -14.50 14.78 33.77
C MET A 19 -13.74 14.69 32.45
N GLY A 20 -13.21 15.81 31.93
CA GLY A 20 -12.39 15.81 30.73
C GLY A 20 -11.08 15.03 30.89
N GLY A 21 -10.48 15.06 32.09
CA GLY A 21 -9.32 14.24 32.42
C GLY A 21 -9.65 12.74 32.46
N VAL A 22 -10.78 12.36 33.03
CA VAL A 22 -11.26 10.97 33.04
C VAL A 22 -11.54 10.50 31.60
N GLU A 23 -12.21 11.31 30.79
CA GLU A 23 -12.46 10.96 29.40
C GLU A 23 -11.16 10.84 28.61
N HIS A 24 -10.22 11.78 28.73
CA HIS A 24 -8.94 11.70 28.02
C HIS A 24 -8.09 10.49 28.42
N LEU A 25 -8.09 10.13 29.71
CA LEU A 25 -7.27 9.04 30.22
C LEU A 25 -7.89 7.66 30.04
N PHE A 26 -9.22 7.56 30.02
CA PHE A 26 -9.92 6.26 30.02
C PHE A 26 -10.79 6.01 28.79
N ASN A 27 -11.07 7.00 27.94
CA ASN A 27 -11.71 6.80 26.65
C ASN A 27 -10.69 6.37 25.60
N VAL A 28 -10.02 5.24 25.87
CA VAL A 28 -9.10 4.62 24.93
C VAL A 28 -9.92 3.75 24.00
N GLU A 29 -9.83 4.03 22.70
CA GLU A 29 -10.52 3.25 21.69
C GLU A 29 -10.03 1.80 21.71
N GLU A 30 -10.97 0.84 21.62
CA GLU A 30 -10.59 -0.57 21.57
C GLU A 30 -9.74 -0.85 20.32
N ASN A 31 -8.74 -1.69 20.48
CA ASN A 31 -7.89 -2.08 19.36
C ASN A 31 -8.69 -2.91 18.35
N ARG A 32 -9.16 -2.25 17.28
CA ARG A 32 -9.84 -2.87 16.14
C ARG A 32 -8.87 -3.36 15.06
N CYS A 33 -7.56 -3.24 15.27
CA CYS A 33 -6.56 -3.74 14.34
C CYS A 33 -6.46 -5.26 14.46
N GLU A 34 -6.63 -5.94 13.33
CA GLU A 34 -6.27 -7.33 13.19
C GLU A 34 -4.86 -7.44 12.59
N MET A 35 -4.07 -8.41 13.05
CA MET A 35 -2.78 -8.68 12.44
C MET A 35 -2.98 -9.16 11.00
N THR A 36 -2.16 -8.62 10.09
CA THR A 36 -2.15 -9.08 8.71
C THR A 36 -1.19 -10.28 8.61
N TYR A 37 -1.71 -11.41 8.13
CA TYR A 37 -0.92 -12.61 7.89
C TYR A 37 -0.86 -12.86 6.40
N MET A 38 0.32 -13.23 5.91
CA MET A 38 0.46 -13.80 4.57
C MET A 38 -0.20 -15.17 4.54
N TYR A 39 -0.97 -15.41 3.49
CA TYR A 39 -1.74 -16.63 3.33
C TYR A 39 -0.82 -17.81 3.01
N GLN A 40 0.13 -17.59 2.08
CA GLN A 40 1.10 -18.59 1.64
C GLN A 40 2.50 -17.97 1.45
N ARG A 41 3.46 -18.77 0.94
CA ARG A 41 4.82 -18.28 0.66
C ARG A 41 4.78 -17.14 -0.37
N PRO A 42 5.46 -16.01 -0.12
CA PRO A 42 5.43 -14.86 -1.01
C PRO A 42 6.42 -15.06 -2.16
N TYR A 43 6.04 -14.63 -3.36
CA TYR A 43 6.88 -14.65 -4.55
C TYR A 43 6.90 -13.28 -5.21
N PHE A 44 8.08 -12.85 -5.62
CA PHE A 44 8.30 -11.65 -6.42
C PHE A 44 8.86 -12.10 -7.76
N ILE A 45 7.99 -12.15 -8.76
CA ILE A 45 8.36 -12.61 -10.10
C ILE A 45 8.79 -11.38 -10.90
N PRO A 46 10.05 -11.32 -11.37
CA PRO A 46 10.53 -10.18 -12.13
C PRO A 46 9.81 -10.07 -13.47
N ILE A 47 9.39 -8.86 -13.82
CA ILE A 47 8.79 -8.56 -15.12
C ILE A 47 9.89 -8.08 -16.06
N GLN A 48 9.97 -8.71 -17.22
CA GLN A 48 10.97 -8.39 -18.22
C GLN A 48 10.68 -7.03 -18.87
N LEU A 49 11.50 -6.04 -18.54
CA LEU A 49 11.48 -4.74 -19.19
C LEU A 49 12.20 -4.78 -20.54
N GLN A 50 11.89 -3.82 -21.41
CA GLN A 50 12.62 -3.58 -22.65
C GLN A 50 14.10 -3.29 -22.36
N ALA A 51 15.00 -3.71 -23.25
CA ALA A 51 16.44 -3.64 -23.03
C ALA A 51 16.91 -2.18 -22.80
N GLU A 52 16.30 -1.24 -23.50
CA GLU A 52 16.58 0.20 -23.40
C GLU A 52 16.21 0.75 -22.02
N VAL A 53 15.08 0.29 -21.46
CA VAL A 53 14.62 0.68 -20.13
C VAL A 53 15.53 0.08 -19.06
N ALA A 54 15.87 -1.20 -19.17
CA ALA A 54 16.76 -1.89 -18.23
C ALA A 54 18.17 -1.26 -18.22
N GLN A 55 18.67 -0.80 -19.37
CA GLN A 55 19.94 -0.09 -19.46
C GLN A 55 19.87 1.33 -18.88
N ARG A 56 18.75 2.04 -19.05
CA ARG A 56 18.54 3.40 -18.53
C ARG A 56 18.34 3.41 -17.01
N PHE A 57 17.67 2.40 -16.46
CA PHE A 57 17.35 2.30 -15.02
C PHE A 57 17.91 1.00 -14.41
N PRO A 58 19.25 0.84 -14.37
CA PRO A 58 19.88 -0.42 -13.96
C PRO A 58 19.66 -0.77 -12.48
N LEU A 59 19.28 0.21 -11.66
CA LEU A 59 19.00 0.02 -10.23
C LEU A 59 17.52 -0.28 -9.95
N TYR A 60 16.63 -0.07 -10.93
CA TYR A 60 15.20 -0.20 -10.71
C TYR A 60 14.65 -1.48 -11.32
N GLY A 61 13.62 -2.01 -10.67
CA GLY A 61 12.97 -3.27 -11.04
C GLY A 61 11.46 -3.14 -11.08
N LEU A 62 10.82 -4.08 -11.78
CA LEU A 62 9.37 -4.23 -11.78
C LEU A 62 9.05 -5.69 -11.50
N TYR A 63 8.17 -5.93 -10.54
CA TYR A 63 7.80 -7.27 -10.08
C TYR A 63 6.28 -7.43 -10.07
N VAL A 64 5.80 -8.64 -10.31
CA VAL A 64 4.47 -9.07 -9.91
C VAL A 64 4.57 -9.89 -8.63
N TYR A 65 3.67 -9.61 -7.70
CA TYR A 65 3.58 -10.28 -6.42
C TYR A 65 2.51 -11.39 -6.47
N GLY A 66 2.88 -12.57 -5.99
CA GLY A 66 1.99 -13.72 -5.89
C GLY A 66 2.20 -14.51 -4.61
N GLU A 67 1.16 -15.25 -4.21
CA GLU A 67 1.21 -16.19 -3.09
C GLU A 67 0.67 -17.56 -3.52
N GLY A 68 1.38 -18.63 -3.15
CA GLY A 68 0.98 -20.01 -3.39
C GLY A 68 0.56 -20.32 -4.82
N ASP A 69 -0.65 -20.84 -5.03
CA ASP A 69 -1.09 -21.43 -6.30
C ASP A 69 -1.22 -20.40 -7.44
N LEU A 70 -1.40 -19.11 -7.11
CA LEU A 70 -1.42 -18.04 -8.12
C LEU A 70 -0.05 -17.87 -8.81
N THR A 71 1.04 -18.28 -8.16
CA THR A 71 2.41 -18.06 -8.62
C THR A 71 2.66 -18.68 -9.99
N GLU A 72 2.15 -19.89 -10.26
CA GLU A 72 2.37 -20.58 -11.54
C GLU A 72 1.73 -19.82 -12.72
N SER A 73 0.54 -19.26 -12.53
CA SER A 73 -0.13 -18.47 -13.57
C SER A 73 0.62 -17.16 -13.85
N LEU A 74 1.10 -16.51 -12.80
CA LEU A 74 1.88 -15.28 -12.88
C LEU A 74 3.23 -15.48 -13.57
N GLU A 75 3.92 -16.60 -13.31
CA GLU A 75 5.16 -16.98 -14.00
C GLU A 75 4.95 -17.20 -15.50
N ASN A 76 3.79 -17.75 -15.88
CA ASN A 76 3.37 -17.91 -17.27
C ASN A 76 2.83 -16.61 -17.90
N LYS A 77 2.95 -15.46 -17.21
CA LYS A 77 2.50 -14.13 -17.65
C LYS A 77 1.00 -14.07 -17.93
N VAL A 78 0.21 -14.87 -17.23
CA VAL A 78 -1.25 -14.85 -17.31
C VAL A 78 -1.77 -13.94 -16.21
N TYR A 79 -2.23 -12.75 -16.60
CA TYR A 79 -2.81 -11.76 -15.71
C TYR A 79 -4.30 -11.62 -16.02
N THR A 80 -5.18 -11.80 -15.03
CA THR A 80 -6.64 -11.85 -15.24
C THR A 80 -7.42 -10.98 -14.26
N GLY A 81 -6.74 -10.40 -13.28
CA GLY A 81 -7.31 -9.54 -12.26
C GLY A 81 -7.30 -8.07 -12.66
N ILE A 82 -7.56 -7.21 -11.68
CA ILE A 82 -7.45 -5.76 -11.81
C ILE A 82 -6.00 -5.37 -11.46
N PRO A 83 -5.25 -4.69 -12.36
CA PRO A 83 -3.86 -4.34 -12.09
C PRO A 83 -3.77 -3.26 -11.01
N VAL A 84 -2.93 -3.50 -10.00
CA VAL A 84 -2.60 -2.54 -8.95
C VAL A 84 -1.09 -2.34 -8.93
N LEU A 85 -0.62 -1.10 -9.10
CA LEU A 85 0.80 -0.78 -8.96
C LEU A 85 1.08 -0.21 -7.56
N PHE A 86 1.92 -0.91 -6.81
CA PHE A 86 2.50 -0.44 -5.57
C PHE A 86 3.79 0.33 -5.84
N VAL A 87 3.83 1.59 -5.38
CA VAL A 87 5.02 2.43 -5.39
C VAL A 87 5.47 2.61 -3.94
N PRO A 88 6.69 2.17 -3.57
CA PRO A 88 7.16 2.31 -2.20
C PRO A 88 7.41 3.77 -1.84
N GLY A 89 7.38 4.06 -0.54
CA GLY A 89 7.75 5.38 -0.01
C GLY A 89 9.26 5.63 -0.03
N ASN A 90 9.68 6.76 0.56
CA ASN A 90 11.09 7.11 0.73
C ASN A 90 11.87 6.03 1.49
N GLY A 91 12.95 5.48 0.91
CA GLY A 91 13.68 4.37 1.50
C GLY A 91 12.86 3.08 1.65
N GLY A 92 11.71 3.01 0.98
CA GLY A 92 10.77 1.91 1.10
C GLY A 92 11.12 0.77 0.17
N SER A 93 10.89 -0.45 0.65
CA SER A 93 11.07 -1.66 -0.15
C SER A 93 9.80 -1.99 -0.92
N HIS A 94 9.93 -2.42 -2.17
CA HIS A 94 8.82 -2.99 -2.96
C HIS A 94 8.14 -4.16 -2.24
N LYS A 95 8.87 -4.84 -1.35
CA LYS A 95 8.37 -5.96 -0.53
C LYS A 95 7.30 -5.55 0.49
N GLN A 96 7.04 -4.26 0.67
CA GLN A 96 5.94 -3.78 1.51
C GLN A 96 4.55 -4.08 0.91
N VAL A 97 4.46 -4.32 -0.41
CA VAL A 97 3.21 -4.69 -1.08
C VAL A 97 2.55 -5.95 -0.49
N ARG A 98 3.35 -6.83 0.16
CA ARG A 98 2.91 -8.11 0.71
C ARG A 98 1.66 -7.98 1.57
N SER A 99 1.69 -7.13 2.59
CA SER A 99 0.58 -7.01 3.54
C SER A 99 -0.70 -6.50 2.87
N LEU A 100 -0.58 -5.60 1.88
CA LEU A 100 -1.72 -5.11 1.12
C LEU A 100 -2.32 -6.21 0.24
N ALA A 101 -1.46 -6.95 -0.47
CA ALA A 101 -1.88 -8.02 -1.36
C ALA A 101 -2.50 -9.21 -0.61
N SER A 102 -1.90 -9.66 0.50
CA SER A 102 -2.45 -10.75 1.32
C SER A 102 -3.83 -10.39 1.87
N VAL A 103 -4.00 -9.16 2.36
CA VAL A 103 -5.30 -8.70 2.90
C VAL A 103 -6.34 -8.57 1.79
N ALA A 104 -5.97 -8.02 0.63
CA ALA A 104 -6.88 -7.91 -0.50
C ALA A 104 -7.35 -9.29 -0.99
N PHE A 105 -6.43 -10.25 -1.08
CA PHE A 105 -6.75 -11.63 -1.42
C PHE A 105 -7.67 -12.28 -0.38
N ARG A 106 -7.32 -12.17 0.91
CA ARG A 106 -8.14 -12.70 2.01
C ARG A 106 -9.55 -12.15 1.99
N LYS A 107 -9.70 -10.82 1.88
CA LYS A 107 -11.03 -10.18 1.83
C LYS A 107 -11.83 -10.61 0.61
N SER A 108 -11.20 -10.70 -0.55
CA SER A 108 -11.86 -11.18 -1.77
C SER A 108 -12.41 -12.60 -1.58
N PHE A 109 -11.65 -13.47 -0.91
CA PHE A 109 -12.05 -14.83 -0.62
C PHE A 109 -13.17 -14.90 0.43
N GLU A 110 -13.04 -14.18 1.55
CA GLU A 110 -14.02 -14.14 2.64
C GLU A 110 -15.37 -13.55 2.19
N ASP A 111 -15.34 -12.50 1.38
CA ASP A 111 -16.55 -11.81 0.90
C ASP A 111 -17.18 -12.48 -0.33
N GLY A 112 -16.59 -13.57 -0.84
CA GLY A 112 -17.09 -14.29 -2.02
C GLY A 112 -17.06 -13.45 -3.31
N ILE A 113 -16.08 -12.56 -3.42
CA ILE A 113 -15.96 -11.63 -4.54
C ILE A 113 -15.33 -12.36 -5.74
N ASN A 114 -15.99 -12.27 -6.90
CA ASN A 114 -15.58 -12.95 -8.13
C ASN A 114 -14.51 -12.21 -8.97
N PHE A 115 -13.78 -11.27 -8.37
CA PHE A 115 -12.64 -10.59 -9.00
C PHE A 115 -11.46 -10.59 -8.04
N HIS A 116 -10.23 -10.54 -8.57
CA HIS A 116 -9.01 -10.40 -7.76
C HIS A 116 -8.17 -9.24 -8.29
N PHE A 117 -7.13 -8.89 -7.54
CA PHE A 117 -6.15 -7.88 -7.90
C PHE A 117 -4.82 -8.53 -8.25
N ASP A 118 -4.23 -8.08 -9.35
CA ASP A 118 -2.88 -8.45 -9.73
C ASP A 118 -1.94 -7.34 -9.25
N PHE A 119 -1.20 -7.62 -8.17
CA PHE A 119 -0.32 -6.65 -7.53
C PHE A 119 1.04 -6.61 -8.21
N PHE A 120 1.36 -5.47 -8.79
CA PHE A 120 2.67 -5.11 -9.30
C PHE A 120 3.38 -4.21 -8.28
N ALA A 121 4.70 -4.28 -8.23
CA ALA A 121 5.50 -3.42 -7.37
C ALA A 121 6.75 -2.95 -8.11
N VAL A 122 7.03 -1.65 -8.06
CA VAL A 122 8.31 -1.10 -8.53
C VAL A 122 9.35 -1.19 -7.42
N ASP A 123 10.54 -1.66 -7.78
CA ASP A 123 11.72 -1.61 -6.93
C ASP A 123 12.52 -0.36 -7.29
N LEU A 124 12.60 0.59 -6.35
CA LEU A 124 13.29 1.87 -6.53
C LEU A 124 14.62 1.89 -5.77
N ASN A 125 15.22 0.71 -5.57
CA ASN A 125 16.51 0.52 -4.89
C ASN A 125 16.57 1.13 -3.48
N GLU A 126 15.41 1.26 -2.82
CA GLU A 126 15.28 1.84 -1.47
C GLU A 126 15.98 3.21 -1.35
N GLU A 127 15.98 3.99 -2.44
CA GLU A 127 16.64 5.29 -2.45
C GLU A 127 15.88 6.34 -1.63
N LEU A 128 16.65 7.28 -1.06
CA LEU A 128 16.10 8.39 -0.29
C LEU A 128 15.69 9.55 -1.23
N ALA A 129 14.43 9.54 -1.68
CA ALA A 129 13.87 10.55 -2.57
C ALA A 129 13.32 11.80 -1.86
N ALA A 130 13.06 11.75 -0.55
CA ALA A 130 12.27 12.77 0.16
C ALA A 130 12.79 14.20 0.03
N LEU A 131 14.12 14.38 -0.10
CA LEU A 131 14.77 15.69 -0.18
C LEU A 131 15.66 15.85 -1.43
N HIS A 132 15.54 14.95 -2.40
CA HIS A 132 16.41 14.93 -3.58
C HIS A 132 15.60 14.89 -4.88
N GLY A 133 15.32 16.07 -5.45
CA GLY A 133 14.51 16.25 -6.65
C GLY A 133 14.93 15.40 -7.86
N PRO A 134 16.22 15.32 -8.23
CA PRO A 134 16.65 14.50 -9.38
C PRO A 134 16.39 13.00 -9.21
N VAL A 135 16.46 12.47 -7.99
CA VAL A 135 16.09 11.07 -7.71
C VAL A 135 14.59 10.91 -7.89
N LEU A 136 13.79 11.83 -7.35
CA LEU A 136 12.33 11.79 -7.50
C LEU A 136 11.90 11.88 -8.97
N GLU A 137 12.56 12.72 -9.78
CA GLU A 137 12.32 12.81 -11.23
C GLU A 137 12.62 11.48 -11.93
N THR A 138 13.78 10.88 -11.65
CA THR A 138 14.18 9.56 -12.20
C THR A 138 13.20 8.45 -11.80
N GLN A 139 12.77 8.41 -10.53
CA GLN A 139 11.75 7.48 -10.04
C GLN A 139 10.41 7.70 -10.75
N THR A 140 9.99 8.96 -10.93
CA THR A 140 8.75 9.31 -11.63
C THR A 140 8.77 8.84 -13.08
N GLU A 141 9.88 9.05 -13.79
CA GLU A 141 10.05 8.56 -15.17
C GLU A 141 9.92 7.04 -15.24
N PHE A 142 10.59 6.32 -14.34
CA PHE A 142 10.54 4.86 -14.30
C PHE A 142 9.12 4.34 -14.00
N VAL A 143 8.43 4.95 -13.02
CA VAL A 143 7.05 4.60 -12.67
C VAL A 143 6.10 4.83 -13.85
N ALA A 144 6.25 5.94 -14.59
CA ALA A 144 5.45 6.20 -15.77
C ALA A 144 5.65 5.13 -16.87
N ILE A 145 6.88 4.66 -17.06
CA ILE A 145 7.20 3.55 -17.96
C ILE A 145 6.59 2.24 -17.45
N ALA A 146 6.69 1.96 -16.15
CA ALA A 146 6.11 0.77 -15.53
C ALA A 146 4.59 0.71 -15.73
N VAL A 147 3.87 1.83 -15.53
CA VAL A 147 2.43 1.92 -15.79
C VAL A 147 2.11 1.56 -17.23
N LYS A 148 2.81 2.17 -18.21
CA LYS A 148 2.60 1.87 -19.64
C LYS A 148 2.87 0.39 -19.96
N HIS A 149 3.93 -0.17 -19.37
CA HIS A 149 4.28 -1.57 -19.56
C HIS A 149 3.20 -2.50 -18.99
N ILE A 150 2.74 -2.26 -17.75
CA ILE A 150 1.65 -3.01 -17.12
C ILE A 150 0.40 -2.94 -17.98
N LEU A 151 -0.05 -1.75 -18.42
CA LEU A 151 -1.22 -1.63 -19.29
C LEU A 151 -1.08 -2.43 -20.59
N GLY A 152 0.12 -2.50 -21.15
CA GLY A 152 0.46 -3.32 -22.31
C GLY A 152 0.26 -4.82 -22.07
N LEU A 153 0.51 -5.32 -20.85
CA LEU A 153 0.26 -6.72 -20.46
C LEU A 153 -1.23 -7.09 -20.50
N TYR A 154 -2.11 -6.09 -20.42
CA TYR A 154 -3.57 -6.26 -20.40
C TYR A 154 -4.23 -5.92 -21.73
N ALA A 155 -3.45 -5.53 -22.75
CA ALA A 155 -3.98 -5.15 -24.05
C ALA A 155 -4.74 -6.31 -24.70
N GLY A 156 -5.97 -6.04 -25.14
CA GLY A 156 -6.83 -7.05 -25.79
C GLY A 156 -7.76 -7.81 -24.83
N MET A 157 -7.65 -7.59 -23.52
CA MET A 157 -8.64 -8.12 -22.56
C MET A 157 -9.91 -7.27 -22.55
N ARG A 158 -11.06 -7.92 -22.31
CA ARG A 158 -12.35 -7.25 -22.23
C ARG A 158 -12.40 -6.40 -20.96
N GLY A 159 -12.56 -5.08 -21.11
CA GLY A 159 -12.49 -4.15 -19.98
C GLY A 159 -11.07 -3.74 -19.57
N SER A 160 -10.07 -3.96 -20.46
CA SER A 160 -8.69 -3.55 -20.23
C SER A 160 -8.59 -2.07 -19.82
N PRO A 161 -7.84 -1.73 -18.75
CA PRO A 161 -7.58 -0.33 -18.43
C PRO A 161 -6.88 0.34 -19.61
N ARG A 162 -7.30 1.58 -19.94
CA ARG A 162 -6.78 2.34 -21.08
C ARG A 162 -5.71 3.33 -20.63
N VAL A 163 -4.74 3.56 -21.52
CA VAL A 163 -3.73 4.64 -21.39
C VAL A 163 -4.38 6.00 -21.55
#